data_AF-A0A1V9YBT3-F1
#
_entry.id   AF-A0A1V9YBT3-F1
#
_cell.length_a   1.000
_cell.length_b   1.000
_cell.length_c   1.000
_cell.angle_alpha   90.00
_cell.angle_beta   90.00
_cell.angle_gamma   90.00
#
_symmetry.space_group_name_H-M   'P 1'
#
loop_
_entity.id
_entity.type
_entity.pdbx_description
1 polymer ?
#
loop_
_entity_poly.entity_id
_entity_poly.type
_entity_poly.pdbx_seq_one_letter_code
_entity_poly.pdbx_strand_id
1 'polypeptide(L)'
;MLRMTTELDILAARIVGHRTMVLLNHKEPFVEYQIEISTPKGLVICWKRYSEFRILRAGLQRTSKLRRSQLPALPPRRWLANLSTDTIRERTAQLNQFLTELVAEENLQWGIQIDSTLAVLKRRRPCTIDGSLLDSFRSTTLASPQWYSV
;
A
#
# COMPACT_ATOMS: atom_id res chain seq x y z
N MET A 1 25.66 10.34 -7.62
CA MET A 1 25.50 8.90 -7.90
C MET A 1 24.03 8.54 -7.69
N LEU A 2 23.25 8.38 -8.76
CA LEU A 2 21.82 8.04 -8.67
C LEU A 2 21.71 6.61 -8.12
N ARG A 3 21.19 6.45 -6.88
CA ARG A 3 20.88 5.13 -6.34
C ARG A 3 19.74 4.54 -7.18
N MET A 4 20.04 3.52 -7.96
CA MET A 4 19.04 2.74 -8.70
C MET A 4 18.13 2.05 -7.68
N THR A 5 16.83 2.34 -7.71
CA THR A 5 15.85 1.65 -6.88
C THR A 5 15.64 0.24 -7.45
N THR A 6 15.77 -0.77 -6.60
CA THR A 6 15.43 -2.15 -6.94
C THR A 6 13.91 -2.29 -6.99
N GLU A 7 13.41 -2.87 -8.08
CA GLU A 7 11.98 -3.12 -8.26
C GLU A 7 11.71 -4.62 -8.28
N LEU A 8 10.74 -5.07 -7.48
CA LEU A 8 10.29 -6.46 -7.42
C LEU A 8 8.81 -6.57 -7.80
N ASP A 9 8.41 -7.67 -8.42
CA ASP A 9 7.00 -7.92 -8.73
C ASP A 9 6.23 -8.42 -7.50
N ILE A 10 5.00 -7.93 -7.33
CA ILE A 10 4.04 -8.43 -6.33
C ILE A 10 3.39 -9.70 -6.88
N LEU A 11 3.54 -10.81 -6.16
CA LEU A 11 2.79 -12.06 -6.40
C LEU A 11 1.57 -12.19 -5.50
N ALA A 12 1.72 -11.81 -4.22
CA ALA A 12 0.64 -11.80 -3.24
C ALA A 12 0.97 -10.79 -2.14
N ALA A 13 -0.05 -10.28 -1.46
CA ALA A 13 0.11 -9.42 -0.30
C ALA A 13 -0.95 -9.75 0.76
N ARG A 14 -0.55 -9.76 2.03
CA ARG A 14 -1.45 -9.97 3.18
C ARG A 14 -0.97 -9.24 4.42
N ILE A 15 -1.89 -8.88 5.29
CA ILE A 15 -1.63 -8.36 6.63
C ILE A 15 -1.55 -9.54 7.59
N VAL A 16 -0.43 -9.59 8.34
CA VAL A 16 -0.13 -10.67 9.29
C VAL A 16 -0.09 -10.20 10.75
N GLY A 17 -0.01 -8.89 10.96
CA GLY A 17 0.15 -8.31 12.29
C GLY A 17 -0.25 -6.84 12.31
N HIS A 18 -0.27 -6.29 13.51
CA HIS A 18 -0.49 -4.86 13.73
C HIS A 18 0.33 -4.39 14.94
N ARG A 19 0.59 -3.09 15.00
CA ARG A 19 1.19 -2.43 16.16
C ARG A 19 0.56 -1.06 16.37
N THR A 20 0.45 -0.65 17.62
CA THR A 20 0.04 0.71 17.98
C THR A 20 1.29 1.56 18.11
N MET A 21 1.37 2.61 17.30
CA MET A 21 2.43 3.59 17.31
C MET A 21 2.00 4.83 18.10
N VAL A 22 2.88 5.28 19.00
CA VAL A 22 2.79 6.58 19.68
C VAL A 22 4.00 7.39 19.23
N LEU A 23 3.79 8.40 18.39
CA LEU A 23 4.89 9.30 17.98
C LEU A 23 4.91 10.49 18.93
N LEU A 24 6.09 10.87 19.42
CA LEU A 24 6.27 12.02 20.33
C LEU A 24 5.67 13.32 19.76
N ASN A 25 5.67 13.45 18.43
CA ASN A 25 5.19 14.64 17.72
C ASN A 25 3.73 14.52 17.24
N HIS A 26 3.08 13.37 17.41
CA HIS A 26 1.67 13.21 17.06
C HIS A 26 0.80 13.29 18.31
N LYS A 27 -0.30 14.04 18.20
CA LYS A 27 -1.27 14.18 19.30
C LYS A 27 -2.03 12.88 19.62
N GLU A 28 -2.10 11.93 18.69
CA GLU A 28 -2.90 10.72 18.86
C GLU A 28 -2.15 9.46 18.39
N PRO A 29 -2.25 8.35 19.16
CA PRO A 29 -1.76 7.05 18.72
C PRO A 29 -2.46 6.56 17.45
N PHE A 30 -1.75 5.79 16.63
CA PHE A 30 -2.30 5.19 15.41
C PHE A 30 -1.83 3.75 15.22
N VAL A 31 -2.55 3.01 14.39
CA VAL A 31 -2.24 1.61 14.08
C VAL A 31 -1.46 1.53 12.77
N GLU A 32 -0.38 0.76 12.81
CA GLU A 32 0.30 0.25 11.63
C GLU A 32 0.02 -1.23 11.47
N TYR A 33 -0.09 -1.65 10.21
CA TYR A 33 -0.34 -3.02 9.80
C TYR A 33 0.94 -3.58 9.19
N GLN A 34 1.33 -4.76 9.63
CA GLN A 34 2.44 -5.51 9.04
C GLN A 34 1.95 -6.20 7.79
N ILE A 35 2.48 -5.80 6.64
CA ILE A 35 2.19 -6.38 5.34
C ILE A 35 3.33 -7.32 4.97
N GLU A 36 2.98 -8.55 4.66
CA GLU A 36 3.82 -9.52 3.98
C GLU A 36 3.51 -9.51 2.49
N ILE A 37 4.54 -9.36 1.68
CA ILE A 37 4.46 -9.28 0.22
C ILE A 37 5.33 -10.38 -0.36
N SER A 38 4.72 -11.35 -1.02
CA SER A 38 5.42 -12.40 -1.75
C SER A 38 5.90 -11.86 -3.08
N THR A 39 7.18 -12.06 -3.39
CA THR A 39 7.81 -11.68 -4.66
C THR A 39 8.54 -12.88 -5.26
N PRO A 40 8.92 -12.86 -6.56
CA PRO A 40 9.71 -13.92 -7.16
C PRO A 40 11.08 -14.14 -6.48
N LYS A 41 11.60 -13.13 -5.78
CA LYS A 41 12.90 -13.18 -5.09
C LYS A 41 12.77 -13.47 -3.58
N GLY A 42 11.57 -13.79 -3.10
CA GLY A 42 11.30 -14.09 -1.70
C GLY A 42 10.26 -13.15 -1.07
N LEU A 43 10.24 -13.14 0.26
CA LEU A 43 9.27 -12.39 1.06
C LEU A 43 9.81 -11.00 1.42
N VAL A 44 8.99 -9.98 1.22
CA VAL A 44 9.25 -8.60 1.67
C VAL A 44 8.23 -8.24 2.74
N ILE A 45 8.68 -7.60 3.82
CA ILE A 45 7.83 -7.17 4.93
C ILE A 45 7.89 -5.66 5.06
N CYS A 46 6.75 -5.01 5.21
CA CYS A 46 6.69 -3.58 5.51
C CYS A 46 5.56 -3.23 6.48
N TRP A 47 5.65 -2.05 7.08
CA TRP A 47 4.63 -1.52 7.99
C TRP A 47 3.94 -0.33 7.32
N LYS A 48 2.61 -0.34 7.31
CA LYS A 48 1.82 0.73 6.71
C LYS A 48 0.63 1.09 7.59
N ARG A 49 0.32 2.38 7.67
CA ARG A 49 -0.89 2.86 8.36
C ARG A 49 -2.09 2.89 7.41
N TYR A 50 -3.29 2.80 7.96
CA TYR A 50 -4.53 2.78 7.17
C TYR A 50 -4.69 3.96 6.18
N SER A 51 -4.14 5.14 6.48
CA SER A 51 -4.17 6.28 5.57
C SER A 51 -3.41 6.04 4.26
N GLU A 52 -2.34 5.24 4.27
CA GLU A 52 -1.57 4.91 3.06
C GLU A 52 -2.41 4.06 2.09
N PHE A 53 -3.21 3.11 2.60
CA PHE A 53 -4.15 2.35 1.77
C PHE A 53 -5.19 3.26 1.10
N ARG A 54 -5.67 4.29 1.82
CA ARG A 54 -6.60 5.28 1.25
C ARG A 54 -5.95 6.10 0.14
N ILE A 55 -4.69 6.51 0.32
CA ILE A 55 -3.92 7.22 -0.70
C ILE A 55 -3.73 6.33 -1.92
N LEU A 56 -3.38 5.05 -1.71
CA LEU A 56 -3.26 4.06 -2.78
C LEU A 56 -4.57 3.93 -3.57
N ARG A 57 -5.71 3.72 -2.91
CA ARG A 57 -7.01 3.62 -3.60
C ARG A 57 -7.39 4.89 -4.35
N ALA A 58 -7.14 6.07 -3.76
CA ALA A 58 -7.37 7.34 -4.42
C ALA A 58 -6.45 7.52 -5.64
N GLY A 59 -5.21 7.05 -5.56
CA GLY A 59 -4.27 6.97 -6.67
C GLY A 59 -4.78 6.10 -7.79
N LEU A 60 -5.21 4.88 -7.47
CA LEU A 60 -5.79 3.93 -8.43
C LEU A 60 -7.03 4.51 -9.13
N GLN A 61 -7.89 5.22 -8.41
CA GLN A 61 -9.04 5.89 -9.01
C GLN A 61 -8.66 6.99 -10.00
N ARG A 62 -7.51 7.65 -9.79
CA ARG A 62 -7.01 8.70 -10.69
C ARG A 62 -6.28 8.14 -11.91
N THR A 63 -5.55 7.04 -11.74
CA THR A 63 -4.66 6.51 -12.79
C THR A 63 -5.27 5.39 -13.61
N SER A 64 -6.24 4.64 -13.06
CA SER A 64 -6.89 3.56 -13.80
C SER A 64 -8.08 4.06 -14.63
N LYS A 65 -8.38 3.36 -15.72
CA LYS A 65 -9.59 3.57 -16.51
C LYS A 65 -10.83 2.88 -15.91
N LEU A 66 -10.69 2.31 -14.70
CA LEU A 66 -11.75 1.56 -14.05
C LEU A 66 -12.76 2.51 -13.38
N ARG A 67 -14.03 2.10 -13.40
CA ARG A 67 -15.06 2.81 -12.62
C ARG A 67 -14.80 2.62 -11.14
N ARG A 68 -15.25 3.58 -10.32
CA ARG A 68 -15.12 3.50 -8.85
C ARG A 68 -15.74 2.23 -8.25
N SER A 69 -16.80 1.70 -8.87
CA SER A 69 -17.46 0.45 -8.47
C SER A 69 -16.66 -0.82 -8.79
N GLN A 70 -15.67 -0.74 -9.68
CA GLN A 70 -14.79 -1.84 -10.05
C GLN A 70 -13.51 -1.85 -9.22
N LEU A 71 -13.23 -0.77 -8.46
CA LEU A 71 -12.09 -0.73 -7.56
C LEU A 71 -12.41 -1.45 -6.26
N PRO A 72 -11.46 -2.24 -5.73
CA PRO A 72 -11.61 -2.88 -4.42
C PRO A 72 -12.06 -1.90 -3.34
N ALA A 73 -13.00 -2.34 -2.52
CA ALA A 73 -13.56 -1.53 -1.45
C ALA A 73 -12.55 -1.39 -0.30
N LEU A 74 -12.49 -0.20 0.30
CA LEU A 74 -11.78 0.01 1.56
C LEU A 74 -12.77 0.18 2.70
N PRO A 75 -12.39 -0.22 3.93
CA PRO A 75 -13.11 0.15 5.15
C PRO A 75 -13.47 1.63 5.12
N PRO A 76 -14.63 2.07 5.65
CA PRO A 76 -14.83 3.49 5.91
C PRO A 76 -13.89 3.97 7.03
N ARG A 77 -13.57 5.26 7.03
CA ARG A 77 -12.85 5.89 8.15
C ARG A 77 -13.75 5.85 9.37
N ARG A 78 -13.30 5.21 10.45
CA ARG A 78 -13.90 5.39 11.77
C ARG A 78 -13.22 6.58 12.46
N TRP A 79 -13.99 7.36 13.19
CA TRP A 79 -13.50 8.49 13.97
C TRP A 79 -13.47 8.19 15.48
N LEU A 80 -14.24 7.17 15.91
CA LEU A 80 -14.31 6.69 17.28
C LEU A 80 -13.77 5.26 17.36
N ALA A 81 -13.18 4.89 18.51
CA ALA A 81 -12.70 3.54 18.81
C ALA A 81 -11.73 2.92 17.78
N ASN A 82 -10.94 3.75 17.08
CA ASN A 82 -10.01 3.28 16.05
C ASN A 82 -8.94 2.29 16.54
N LEU A 83 -8.64 2.34 17.84
CA LEU A 83 -7.63 1.53 18.50
C LEU A 83 -8.24 0.32 19.23
N SER A 84 -9.57 0.13 19.19
CA SER A 84 -10.18 -1.04 19.80
C SER A 84 -9.79 -2.30 19.02
N THR A 85 -9.57 -3.39 19.75
CA THR A 85 -9.19 -4.69 19.17
C THR A 85 -10.17 -5.14 18.10
N ASP A 86 -11.48 -4.96 18.33
CA ASP A 86 -12.52 -5.33 17.35
C ASP A 86 -12.43 -4.50 16.07
N THR A 87 -12.24 -3.18 16.19
CA THR A 87 -12.06 -2.30 15.02
C THR A 87 -10.81 -2.66 14.25
N ILE A 88 -9.71 -2.98 14.95
CA ILE A 88 -8.46 -3.39 14.32
C ILE A 88 -8.65 -4.71 13.58
N ARG A 89 -9.27 -5.71 14.22
CA ARG A 89 -9.54 -7.04 13.64
C ARG A 89 -10.42 -6.95 12.40
N GLU A 90 -11.54 -6.23 12.49
CA GLU A 90 -12.46 -6.03 11.37
C GLU A 90 -11.75 -5.32 10.20
N ARG A 91 -10.99 -4.26 10.51
CA ARG A 91 -10.22 -3.53 9.51
C ARG A 91 -9.15 -4.41 8.87
N THR A 92 -8.46 -5.25 9.64
CA THR A 92 -7.48 -6.22 9.11
C THR A 92 -8.12 -7.17 8.11
N ALA A 93 -9.30 -7.71 8.41
CA ALA A 93 -10.02 -8.60 7.49
C ALA A 93 -10.37 -7.89 6.17
N GLN A 94 -10.93 -6.68 6.26
CA GLN A 94 -11.30 -5.88 5.09
C GLN A 94 -10.08 -5.43 4.28
N LEU A 95 -8.96 -5.10 4.93
CA LEU A 95 -7.71 -4.75 4.24
C LEU A 95 -7.07 -5.95 3.56
N ASN A 96 -7.17 -7.15 4.16
CA ASN A 96 -6.74 -8.38 3.50
C ASN A 96 -7.55 -8.66 2.24
N GLN A 97 -8.88 -8.57 2.33
CA GLN A 97 -9.75 -8.69 1.16
C GLN A 97 -9.39 -7.66 0.08
N PHE A 98 -9.20 -6.39 0.47
CA PHE A 98 -8.76 -5.34 -0.44
C PHE A 98 -7.44 -5.67 -1.16
N LEU A 99 -6.43 -6.16 -0.44
CA LEU A 99 -5.15 -6.56 -1.03
C LEU A 99 -5.30 -7.74 -1.99
N THR A 100 -6.10 -8.75 -1.62
CA THR A 100 -6.38 -9.91 -2.48
C THR A 100 -7.03 -9.48 -3.79
N GLU A 101 -8.08 -8.65 -3.73
CA GLU A 101 -8.75 -8.12 -4.92
C GLU A 101 -7.82 -7.23 -5.77
N LEU A 102 -7.00 -6.39 -5.13
CA LEU A 102 -6.02 -5.55 -5.82
C LEU A 102 -4.96 -6.35 -6.59
N VAL A 103 -4.50 -7.46 -6.02
CA VAL A 103 -3.53 -8.34 -6.68
C VAL A 103 -4.20 -9.11 -7.82
N ALA A 104 -5.44 -9.58 -7.64
CA ALA A 104 -6.18 -10.34 -8.64
C ALA A 104 -6.61 -9.53 -9.87
N GLU A 105 -6.90 -8.23 -9.72
CA GLU A 105 -7.45 -7.41 -10.82
C GLU A 105 -6.42 -7.09 -11.91
N GLU A 106 -6.38 -7.83 -13.01
CA GLU A 106 -5.31 -7.78 -14.02
C GLU A 106 -5.06 -6.39 -14.64
N ASN A 107 -6.08 -5.53 -14.69
CA ASN A 107 -5.96 -4.21 -15.32
C ASN A 107 -5.42 -3.12 -14.39
N LEU A 108 -5.21 -3.43 -13.12
CA LEU A 108 -4.66 -2.48 -12.15
C LEU A 108 -3.14 -2.55 -12.07
N GLN A 109 -2.52 -1.39 -12.19
CA GLN A 109 -1.11 -1.17 -11.94
C GLN A 109 -0.92 -0.35 -10.67
N TRP A 110 -0.08 -0.80 -9.77
CA TRP A 110 0.21 -0.10 -8.52
C TRP A 110 1.52 -0.59 -7.89
N GLY A 111 1.95 0.03 -6.80
CA GLY A 111 3.14 -0.39 -6.08
C GLY A 111 3.18 0.14 -4.66
N ILE A 112 4.10 -0.43 -3.87
CA ILE A 112 4.41 0.00 -2.51
C ILE A 112 5.91 0.28 -2.45
N GLN A 113 6.25 1.52 -2.08
CA GLN A 113 7.60 1.87 -1.69
C GLN A 113 7.89 1.25 -0.31
N ILE A 114 8.93 0.41 -0.23
CA ILE A 114 9.39 -0.20 1.02
C ILE A 114 10.35 0.75 1.73
N ASP A 115 11.37 1.20 1.00
CA ASP A 115 12.38 2.15 1.47
C ASP A 115 12.97 2.93 0.27
N SER A 116 14.05 3.68 0.51
CA SER A 116 14.71 4.49 -0.54
C SER A 116 15.35 3.67 -1.67
N THR A 117 15.56 2.38 -1.45
CA THR A 117 16.26 1.45 -2.34
C THR A 117 15.38 0.34 -2.91
N LEU A 118 14.20 0.09 -2.33
CA LEU A 118 13.32 -1.01 -2.73
C LEU A 118 11.86 -0.55 -2.91
N ALA A 119 11.29 -0.93 -4.05
CA ALA A 119 9.85 -0.85 -4.32
C ALA A 119 9.32 -2.20 -4.81
N VAL A 120 8.10 -2.55 -4.40
CA VAL A 120 7.40 -3.71 -4.93
C VAL A 120 6.22 -3.24 -5.77
N LEU A 121 6.13 -3.74 -7.00
CA LEU A 121 5.22 -3.25 -8.02
C LEU A 121 4.33 -4.38 -8.52
N LYS A 122 3.07 -4.06 -8.75
CA LYS A 122 2.19 -4.85 -9.58
C LYS A 122 2.09 -4.18 -10.94
N ARG A 123 2.62 -4.85 -11.96
CA ARG A 123 2.60 -4.39 -13.36
C ARG A 123 1.36 -4.93 -14.07
N ARG A 124 0.79 -4.16 -15.00
CA ARG A 124 -0.24 -4.67 -15.90
C ARG A 124 0.42 -5.74 -16.77
N ARG A 125 -0.19 -6.92 -16.92
CA ARG A 125 0.25 -7.86 -17.95
C ARG A 125 0.09 -7.17 -19.30
N PRO A 126 1.09 -7.21 -20.19
CA PRO A 126 1.13 -6.31 -21.33
C PRO A 126 -0.03 -6.58 -22.29
N CYS A 127 -0.83 -5.55 -22.54
CA CYS A 127 -1.07 -5.14 -23.92
C CYS A 127 -0.19 -3.91 -24.15
N THR A 128 1.01 -4.14 -24.69
CA THR A 128 2.02 -3.18 -25.21
C THR A 128 2.59 -2.12 -24.23
N ILE A 129 3.92 -1.99 -24.24
CA ILE A 129 4.74 -1.20 -23.29
C ILE A 129 4.62 0.30 -23.58
N ASP A 130 4.37 1.11 -22.55
CA ASP A 130 4.58 2.56 -22.60
C ASP A 130 5.45 3.00 -21.40
N GLY A 131 6.59 3.62 -21.70
CA GLY A 131 7.68 3.94 -20.77
C GLY A 131 7.41 5.15 -19.85
N SER A 132 6.25 5.78 -19.97
CA SER A 132 5.86 6.98 -19.20
C SER A 132 5.39 6.71 -17.76
N LEU A 133 5.30 5.45 -17.36
CA LEU A 133 4.65 5.05 -16.10
C LEU A 133 5.51 5.29 -14.84
N LEU A 134 6.85 5.27 -14.95
CA LEU A 134 7.75 5.34 -13.80
C LEU A 134 7.67 6.69 -13.05
N ASP A 135 7.39 7.79 -13.77
CA ASP A 135 7.27 9.13 -13.16
C ASP A 135 5.96 9.30 -12.37
N SER A 136 4.89 8.58 -12.76
CA SER A 136 3.60 8.62 -12.07
C SER A 136 3.62 7.88 -10.72
N PHE A 137 4.50 6.88 -10.58
CA PHE A 137 4.70 6.15 -9.32
C PHE A 137 5.34 7.02 -8.25
N ARG A 138 6.34 7.82 -8.62
CA ARG A 138 6.95 8.80 -7.70
C ARG A 138 5.91 9.80 -7.19
N SER A 139 4.97 10.23 -8.03
CA SER A 139 3.90 11.15 -7.65
C SER A 139 2.74 10.54 -6.85
N THR A 140 2.56 9.21 -6.85
CA THR A 140 1.37 8.58 -6.21
C THR A 140 1.66 7.91 -4.86
N THR A 141 2.94 7.71 -4.51
CA THR A 141 3.36 7.19 -3.19
C THR A 141 4.28 8.12 -2.39
N LEU A 142 4.46 9.39 -2.79
CA LEU A 142 5.11 10.40 -1.95
C LEU A 142 4.16 10.94 -0.86
N ALA A 143 3.82 10.06 0.08
CA ALA A 143 3.47 10.43 1.45
C ALA A 143 3.79 9.27 2.40
N SER A 144 4.96 8.63 2.25
CA SER A 144 5.61 8.06 3.43
C SER A 144 6.43 9.18 4.07
N PRO A 145 6.03 9.67 5.26
CA PRO A 145 6.86 10.63 5.98
C PRO A 145 8.21 9.95 6.29
N GLN A 146 9.29 10.64 5.94
CA GLN A 146 10.63 10.28 6.36
C GLN A 146 10.67 10.42 7.89
N TRP A 147 10.54 9.32 8.62
CA TRP A 147 10.86 9.29 10.05
C TRP A 147 12.14 8.46 10.26
N TYR A 148 13.21 8.91 9.63
CA TYR A 148 14.58 8.72 10.11
C TYR A 148 15.37 9.95 9.67
N SER A 149 15.47 10.94 10.56
CA SER A 149 16.71 11.63 10.91
C SER A 149 16.43 12.76 11.90
N VAL A 150 17.20 12.70 12.99
CA VAL A 150 17.40 13.63 14.10
C VAL A 150 16.28 13.70 15.15
#